data_AF-A0A261VZS2-F1
#
_entry.id   AF-A0A261VZS2-F1
#
_cell.length_a   1.000
_cell.length_b   1.000
_cell.length_c   1.000
_cell.angle_alpha   90.00
_cell.angle_beta   90.00
_cell.angle_gamma   90.00
#
_symmetry.space_group_name_H-M   'P 1'
#
loop_
_entity.id
_entity.type
_entity.pdbx_description
1 polymer ?
#
loop_
_entity_poly.entity_id
_entity_poly.type
_entity_poly.pdbx_seq_one_letter_code
_entity_poly.pdbx_strand_id
1 'polypeptide(L)'
;MATAILDDFQQDLDSGLAQGINQQVNMMEAMLVRTQLLVLGSRKSPQHKLAELITFMHEALSTIALRELIVCGDILARNTQARIVHKLNSLQNHPDPLALLRNCAWDLYIPRALDQLCAVNPHKEPNFDFYLAELLTFDGDVVDMLRTTQLRALAVHRPTMQSFPFFDHDIAEWLGNRVGGKRMDSLEDIFSPKAFELRAQRRSVSTVEDVLNEDKNRLLHMLNRQSR
;
A
#
# COMPACT_ATOMS: atom_id res chain seq x y z
N MET A 1 27.39 10.34 -21.06
CA MET A 1 27.18 9.34 -19.99
C MET A 1 25.85 9.57 -19.30
N ALA A 2 25.59 10.75 -18.70
CA ALA A 2 24.28 11.08 -18.12
C ALA A 2 23.11 11.01 -19.12
N THR A 3 23.30 11.49 -20.35
CA THR A 3 22.27 11.44 -21.40
C THR A 3 21.91 10.02 -21.80
N ALA A 4 22.91 9.15 -22.02
CA ALA A 4 22.67 7.74 -22.34
C ALA A 4 21.92 7.00 -21.22
N ILE A 5 22.25 7.26 -19.95
CA ILE A 5 21.52 6.68 -18.81
C ILE A 5 20.06 7.17 -18.76
N LEU A 6 19.81 8.44 -19.07
CA LEU A 6 18.46 9.00 -19.12
C LEU A 6 17.68 8.44 -20.31
N ASP A 7 18.32 8.26 -21.47
CA ASP A 7 17.71 7.70 -22.67
C ASP A 7 17.36 6.22 -22.45
N ASP A 8 18.27 5.44 -21.84
CA ASP A 8 18.03 4.04 -21.47
C ASP A 8 16.88 3.94 -20.45
N PHE A 9 16.85 4.81 -19.44
CA PHE A 9 15.75 4.85 -18.47
C PHE A 9 14.41 5.22 -19.10
N GLN A 10 14.41 6.19 -20.04
CA GLN A 10 13.19 6.57 -20.77
C GLN A 10 12.70 5.39 -21.63
N GLN A 11 13.61 4.66 -22.27
CA GLN A 11 13.27 3.46 -23.02
C GLN A 11 12.68 2.36 -22.11
N ASP A 12 13.21 2.18 -20.90
CA ASP A 12 12.65 1.26 -19.90
C ASP A 12 11.24 1.69 -19.47
N LEU A 13 11.03 2.99 -19.25
CA LEU A 13 9.71 3.55 -18.95
C LEU A 13 8.70 3.23 -20.05
N ASP A 14 9.07 3.48 -21.30
CA ASP A 14 8.21 3.28 -22.48
C ASP A 14 7.98 1.80 -22.80
N SER A 15 8.91 0.92 -22.44
CA SER A 15 8.82 -0.54 -22.67
C SER A 15 8.03 -1.29 -21.60
N GLY A 16 7.48 -0.59 -20.60
CA GLY A 16 6.50 -1.17 -19.66
C GLY A 16 6.80 -0.92 -18.18
N LEU A 17 7.97 -0.36 -17.83
CA LEU A 17 8.27 -0.01 -16.44
C LEU A 17 7.24 1.00 -15.89
N ALA A 18 6.87 2.01 -16.68
CA ALA A 18 5.86 2.99 -16.29
C ALA A 18 4.49 2.33 -16.03
N GLN A 19 4.12 1.33 -16.84
CA GLN A 19 2.89 0.57 -16.65
C GLN A 19 2.95 -0.26 -15.36
N GLY A 20 4.04 -0.99 -15.13
CA GLY A 20 4.24 -1.79 -13.92
C GLY A 20 4.19 -0.95 -12.64
N ILE A 21 4.83 0.22 -12.64
CA ILE A 21 4.76 1.18 -11.53
C ILE A 21 3.31 1.63 -11.31
N ASN A 22 2.61 2.04 -12.38
CA ASN A 22 1.21 2.47 -12.27
C ASN A 22 0.30 1.37 -11.72
N GLN A 23 0.53 0.11 -12.07
CA GLN A 23 -0.22 -1.03 -11.52
C GLN A 23 -0.01 -1.18 -10.01
N GLN A 24 1.23 -0.97 -9.52
CA GLN A 24 1.50 -0.98 -8.08
C GLN A 24 0.82 0.21 -7.38
N VAL A 25 0.87 1.41 -7.98
CA VAL A 25 0.18 2.58 -7.43
C VAL A 25 -1.34 2.38 -7.45
N ASN A 26 -1.92 1.74 -8.48
CA ASN A 26 -3.34 1.38 -8.51
C ASN A 26 -3.73 0.48 -7.33
N MET A 27 -2.86 -0.48 -6.96
CA MET A 27 -3.07 -1.32 -5.79
C MET A 27 -3.08 -0.50 -4.49
N MET A 28 -2.13 0.43 -4.32
CA MET A 28 -2.10 1.33 -3.14
C MET A 28 -3.35 2.21 -3.09
N GLU A 29 -3.76 2.73 -4.25
CA GLU A 29 -4.94 3.57 -4.38
C GLU A 29 -6.22 2.80 -4.04
N ALA A 30 -6.34 1.53 -4.45
CA ALA A 30 -7.49 0.69 -4.13
C ALA A 30 -7.65 0.50 -2.61
N MET A 31 -6.54 0.29 -1.91
CA MET A 31 -6.53 0.20 -0.44
C MET A 31 -6.96 1.52 0.23
N LEU A 32 -6.47 2.66 -0.28
CA LEU A 32 -6.83 3.98 0.23
C LEU A 32 -8.30 4.33 -0.03
N VAL A 33 -8.80 4.10 -1.25
CA VAL A 33 -10.20 4.38 -1.61
C VAL A 33 -11.13 3.51 -0.76
N ARG A 34 -10.86 2.21 -0.62
CA ARG A 34 -11.64 1.34 0.26
C ARG A 34 -11.60 1.82 1.71
N THR A 35 -10.43 2.24 2.19
CA THR A 35 -10.29 2.82 3.53
C THR A 35 -11.18 4.05 3.70
N GLN A 36 -11.22 4.97 2.73
CA GLN A 36 -12.09 6.14 2.79
C GLN A 36 -13.57 5.79 2.73
N LEU A 37 -13.97 4.81 1.91
CA LEU A 37 -15.34 4.30 1.92
C LEU A 37 -15.74 3.78 3.31
N LEU A 38 -14.84 3.07 4.01
CA LEU A 38 -15.07 2.62 5.37
C LEU A 38 -15.11 3.77 6.38
N VAL A 39 -14.24 4.79 6.24
CA VAL A 39 -14.23 5.98 7.10
C VAL A 39 -15.56 6.73 6.99
N LEU A 40 -16.01 7.00 5.77
CA LEU A 40 -17.15 7.87 5.47
C LEU A 40 -18.50 7.15 5.51
N GLY A 41 -18.54 5.86 5.14
CA GLY A 41 -19.78 5.11 4.91
C GLY A 41 -20.23 4.22 6.06
N SER A 42 -19.40 4.07 7.10
CA SER A 42 -19.66 3.11 8.19
C SER A 42 -19.51 3.76 9.57
N ARG A 43 -20.45 3.45 10.47
CA ARG A 43 -20.40 3.82 11.90
C ARG A 43 -19.73 2.75 12.78
N LYS A 44 -19.22 1.67 12.19
CA LYS A 44 -18.55 0.59 12.91
C LYS A 44 -17.26 1.09 13.57
N SER A 45 -16.78 0.37 14.59
CA SER A 45 -15.54 0.75 15.28
C SER A 45 -14.31 0.60 14.36
N PRO A 46 -13.19 1.29 14.64
CA PRO A 46 -11.96 1.15 13.87
C PRO A 46 -11.48 -0.30 13.73
N GLN A 47 -11.58 -1.09 14.81
CA GLN A 47 -11.22 -2.51 14.83
C GLN A 47 -12.00 -3.30 13.78
N HIS A 48 -13.30 -3.02 13.68
CA HIS A 48 -14.18 -3.70 12.74
C HIS A 48 -13.89 -3.29 11.30
N LYS A 49 -13.66 -2.00 11.06
CA LYS A 49 -13.25 -1.50 9.73
C LYS A 49 -11.91 -2.08 9.29
N LEU A 50 -10.97 -2.26 10.21
CA LEU A 50 -9.67 -2.86 9.91
C LEU A 50 -9.81 -4.33 9.51
N ALA A 51 -10.66 -5.09 10.19
CA ALA A 51 -10.98 -6.47 9.80
C ALA A 51 -11.63 -6.54 8.40
N GLU A 52 -12.54 -5.61 8.10
CA GLU A 52 -13.14 -5.48 6.75
C GLU A 52 -12.09 -5.14 5.69
N LEU A 53 -11.12 -4.28 6.01
CA LEU A 53 -10.04 -3.95 5.09
C LEU A 53 -9.10 -5.14 4.84
N ILE A 54 -8.77 -5.92 5.88
CA ILE A 54 -7.96 -7.14 5.74
C ILE A 54 -8.67 -8.15 4.83
N THR A 55 -9.97 -8.33 5.06
CA THR A 55 -10.81 -9.22 4.23
C THR A 55 -10.84 -8.73 2.79
N PHE A 56 -11.01 -7.42 2.56
CA PHE A 56 -10.97 -6.82 1.23
C PHE A 56 -9.62 -7.04 0.53
N MET A 57 -8.50 -6.81 1.22
CA MET A 57 -7.18 -7.07 0.65
C MET A 57 -7.02 -8.54 0.25
N HIS A 58 -7.48 -9.46 1.10
CA HIS A 58 -7.44 -10.89 0.83
C HIS A 58 -8.31 -11.30 -0.36
N GLU A 59 -9.59 -10.94 -0.34
CA GLU A 59 -10.60 -11.47 -1.26
C GLU A 59 -10.64 -10.72 -2.59
N ALA A 60 -10.62 -9.39 -2.54
CA ALA A 60 -10.76 -8.55 -3.73
C ALA A 60 -9.42 -8.27 -4.41
N LEU A 61 -8.37 -8.01 -3.62
CA LEU A 61 -7.05 -7.65 -4.15
C LEU A 61 -6.07 -8.82 -4.23
N SER A 62 -6.41 -9.97 -3.65
CA SER A 62 -5.54 -11.16 -3.61
C SER A 62 -4.12 -10.83 -3.08
N THR A 63 -4.03 -9.97 -2.07
CA THR A 63 -2.76 -9.56 -1.46
C THR A 63 -2.94 -9.21 0.02
N ILE A 64 -1.85 -9.17 0.78
CA ILE A 64 -1.82 -8.55 2.11
C ILE A 64 -0.59 -7.65 2.13
N ALA A 65 -0.83 -6.33 2.12
CA ALA A 65 0.21 -5.32 2.04
C ALA A 65 0.40 -4.72 3.45
N LEU A 66 1.23 -5.37 4.27
CA LEU A 66 1.33 -5.09 5.71
C LEU A 66 1.72 -3.64 6.02
N ARG A 67 2.69 -3.09 5.29
CA ARG A 67 3.14 -1.70 5.44
C ARG A 67 1.98 -0.72 5.26
N GLU A 68 1.23 -0.88 4.18
CA GLU A 68 0.12 -0.02 3.82
C GLU A 68 -1.09 -0.25 4.72
N LEU A 69 -1.28 -1.49 5.20
CA LEU A 69 -2.30 -1.82 6.18
C LEU A 69 -2.06 -1.09 7.51
N ILE A 70 -0.80 -0.91 7.94
CA ILE A 70 -0.47 -0.09 9.12
C ILE A 70 -0.97 1.34 8.94
N VAL A 71 -0.62 1.95 7.82
CA VAL A 71 -1.02 3.34 7.50
C VAL A 71 -2.54 3.46 7.41
N CYS A 72 -3.21 2.52 6.72
CA CYS A 72 -4.67 2.50 6.63
C CYS A 72 -5.32 2.29 8.00
N GLY A 73 -4.72 1.49 8.88
CA GLY A 73 -5.16 1.30 10.26
C GLY A 73 -5.16 2.59 11.07
N ASP A 74 -4.15 3.44 10.89
CA ASP A 74 -4.10 4.76 11.54
C ASP A 74 -5.12 5.75 10.96
N ILE A 75 -5.39 5.69 9.65
CA ILE A 75 -6.49 6.43 9.03
C ILE A 75 -7.84 6.00 9.62
N LEU A 76 -8.10 4.70 9.74
CA LEU A 76 -9.34 4.15 10.30
C LEU A 76 -9.54 4.51 11.77
N ALA A 77 -8.44 4.56 12.54
CA ALA A 77 -8.44 4.96 13.94
C ALA A 77 -8.56 6.49 14.12
N ARG A 78 -8.50 7.28 13.04
CA ARG A 78 -8.41 8.74 13.06
C ARG A 78 -7.25 9.22 13.94
N ASN A 79 -6.12 8.52 13.91
CA ASN A 79 -4.93 8.93 14.62
C ASN A 79 -4.35 10.19 13.94
N THR A 80 -4.57 11.36 14.56
CA THR A 80 -4.29 12.67 13.94
C THR A 80 -2.82 13.06 13.94
N GLN A 81 -1.89 12.15 14.19
CA GLN A 81 -0.45 12.48 14.17
C GLN A 81 0.15 12.43 12.76
N ALA A 82 -0.45 11.69 11.83
CA ALA A 82 0.06 11.53 10.48
C ALA A 82 -0.57 12.53 9.49
N ARG A 83 0.24 13.20 8.67
CA ARG A 83 -0.22 14.17 7.66
C ARG A 83 -1.21 13.58 6.66
N ILE A 84 -1.02 12.32 6.25
CA ILE A 84 -1.95 11.62 5.36
C ILE A 84 -3.38 11.59 5.91
N VAL A 85 -3.54 11.47 7.24
CA VAL A 85 -4.86 11.48 7.89
C VAL A 85 -5.49 12.87 7.75
N HIS A 86 -4.71 13.93 7.94
CA HIS A 86 -5.19 15.31 7.72
C HIS A 86 -5.58 15.59 6.27
N LYS A 87 -4.74 15.18 5.31
CA LYS A 87 -5.07 15.28 3.87
C LYS A 87 -6.38 14.58 3.58
N LEU A 88 -6.53 13.32 3.98
CA LEU A 88 -7.71 12.53 3.67
C LEU A 88 -8.96 12.96 4.44
N ASN A 89 -8.82 13.59 5.61
CA ASN A 89 -9.95 14.25 6.28
C ASN A 89 -10.48 15.45 5.48
N SER A 90 -9.65 16.11 4.67
CA SER A 90 -10.06 17.22 3.80
C SER A 90 -10.71 16.77 2.48
N LEU A 91 -10.78 15.46 2.22
CA LEU A 91 -11.20 14.89 0.95
C LEU A 91 -12.58 15.36 0.46
N GLN A 92 -13.53 15.56 1.38
CA GLN A 92 -14.89 16.06 1.07
C GLN A 92 -14.90 17.48 0.49
N ASN A 93 -13.90 18.29 0.83
CA ASN A 93 -13.81 19.70 0.45
C ASN A 93 -12.73 19.94 -0.61
N HIS A 94 -12.04 18.88 -1.07
CA HIS A 94 -10.97 19.01 -2.04
C HIS A 94 -11.54 19.18 -3.46
N PRO A 95 -11.02 20.11 -4.29
CA PRO A 95 -11.54 20.34 -5.64
C PRO A 95 -11.40 19.13 -6.56
N ASP A 96 -10.40 18.29 -6.31
CA ASP A 96 -10.21 17.01 -7.00
C ASP A 96 -9.88 15.90 -5.99
N PRO A 97 -10.90 15.24 -5.40
CA PRO A 97 -10.70 14.20 -4.38
C PRO A 97 -9.92 12.99 -4.91
N LEU A 98 -10.08 12.64 -6.19
CA LEU A 98 -9.41 11.50 -6.78
C LEU A 98 -7.92 11.77 -7.00
N ALA A 99 -7.55 12.98 -7.46
CA ALA A 99 -6.15 13.37 -7.55
C ALA A 99 -5.46 13.39 -6.17
N LEU A 100 -6.15 13.84 -5.11
CA LEU A 100 -5.62 13.80 -3.75
C LEU A 100 -5.32 12.35 -3.31
N LEU A 101 -6.25 11.43 -3.57
CA LEU A 101 -6.07 10.01 -3.27
C LEU A 101 -4.95 9.38 -4.08
N ARG A 102 -4.83 9.74 -5.37
CA ARG A 102 -3.74 9.28 -6.24
C ARG A 102 -2.37 9.73 -5.71
N ASN A 103 -2.25 10.97 -5.25
CA ASN A 103 -1.01 11.47 -4.66
C ASN A 103 -0.66 10.72 -3.37
N CYS A 104 -1.64 10.50 -2.49
CA CYS A 104 -1.43 9.69 -1.29
C CYS A 104 -1.05 8.23 -1.62
N ALA A 105 -1.54 7.68 -2.73
CA ALA A 105 -1.17 6.34 -3.18
C ALA A 105 0.29 6.27 -3.65
N TRP A 106 0.79 7.34 -4.28
CA TRP A 106 2.22 7.49 -4.58
C TRP A 106 3.06 7.57 -3.31
N ASP A 107 2.63 8.35 -2.31
CA ASP A 107 3.32 8.46 -1.02
C ASP A 107 3.45 7.09 -0.33
N LEU A 108 2.41 6.23 -0.42
CA LEU A 108 2.45 4.84 0.04
C LEU A 108 3.36 3.93 -0.78
N TYR A 109 3.42 4.13 -2.10
CA TYR A 109 4.20 3.29 -3.00
C TYR A 109 5.70 3.52 -2.87
N ILE A 110 6.15 4.76 -2.64
CA ILE A 110 7.59 5.11 -2.61
C ILE A 110 8.39 4.20 -1.64
N PRO A 111 8.00 4.02 -0.36
CA PRO A 111 8.72 3.10 0.53
C PRO A 111 8.77 1.65 0.02
N ARG A 112 7.71 1.18 -0.64
CA ARG A 112 7.66 -0.15 -1.24
C ARG A 112 8.58 -0.26 -2.45
N ALA A 113 8.69 0.78 -3.27
CA ALA A 113 9.64 0.82 -4.38
C ALA A 113 11.08 0.73 -3.86
N LEU A 114 11.41 1.40 -2.75
CA LEU A 114 12.72 1.28 -2.11
C LEU A 114 13.00 -0.16 -1.67
N ASP A 115 12.03 -0.84 -1.04
CA ASP A 115 12.16 -2.25 -0.65
C ASP A 115 12.40 -3.17 -1.88
N GLN A 116 11.72 -2.88 -3.00
CA GLN A 116 11.87 -3.64 -4.24
C GLN A 116 13.22 -3.39 -4.90
N LEU A 117 13.73 -2.17 -4.86
CA LEU A 117 15.05 -1.81 -5.38
C LEU A 117 16.16 -2.52 -4.60
N CYS A 118 16.03 -2.68 -3.28
CA CYS A 118 16.97 -3.48 -2.48
C CYS A 118 16.98 -4.97 -2.86
N ALA A 119 15.95 -5.43 -3.58
CA ALA A 119 15.76 -6.80 -4.01
C ALA A 119 16.03 -6.98 -5.53
N VAL A 120 16.81 -6.11 -6.16
CA VAL A 120 17.24 -6.30 -7.56
C VAL A 120 18.38 -7.31 -7.64
N ASN A 121 18.37 -8.16 -8.67
CA ASN A 121 19.35 -9.22 -8.84
C ASN A 121 20.69 -8.65 -9.30
N PRO A 122 21.74 -8.71 -8.48
CA PRO A 122 23.03 -8.19 -8.86
C PRO A 122 23.90 -9.18 -9.62
N HIS A 123 23.47 -10.43 -9.83
CA HIS A 123 24.25 -11.47 -10.52
C HIS A 123 24.61 -11.15 -11.97
N LYS A 124 24.11 -10.03 -12.53
CA LYS A 124 24.59 -9.49 -13.81
C LYS A 124 25.96 -8.81 -13.68
N GLU A 125 26.39 -8.44 -12.48
CA GLU A 125 27.64 -7.74 -12.21
C GLU A 125 28.55 -8.57 -11.28
N PRO A 126 29.79 -8.88 -11.69
CA PRO A 126 30.74 -9.58 -10.83
C PRO A 126 31.08 -8.72 -9.60
N ASN A 127 31.02 -9.32 -8.40
CA ASN A 127 31.30 -8.71 -7.08
C ASN A 127 30.24 -7.78 -6.49
N PHE A 128 28.99 -7.85 -6.94
CA PHE A 128 27.92 -7.09 -6.32
C PHE A 128 27.03 -8.00 -5.46
N ASP A 129 27.09 -7.83 -4.13
CA ASP A 129 26.33 -8.64 -3.20
C ASP A 129 24.92 -8.09 -2.98
N PHE A 130 24.72 -6.80 -2.75
CA PHE A 130 23.39 -6.23 -2.53
C PHE A 130 23.38 -4.75 -2.87
N TYR A 131 22.20 -4.24 -3.20
CA TYR A 131 21.96 -2.81 -3.38
C TYR A 131 21.20 -2.29 -2.17
N LEU A 132 21.62 -1.15 -1.63
CA LEU A 132 20.85 -0.41 -0.64
C LEU A 132 20.23 0.80 -1.33
N ALA A 133 18.90 0.82 -1.43
CA ALA A 133 18.17 1.95 -1.97
C ALA A 133 18.13 3.08 -0.94
N GLU A 134 18.61 4.25 -1.34
CA GLU A 134 18.61 5.46 -0.51
C GLU A 134 17.62 6.48 -1.08
N LEU A 135 16.92 7.20 -0.20
CA LEU A 135 15.99 8.25 -0.56
C LEU A 135 16.37 9.56 0.12
N LEU A 136 16.70 10.56 -0.67
CA LEU A 136 16.78 11.95 -0.22
C LEU A 136 15.49 12.66 -0.59
N THR A 137 14.73 13.12 0.41
CA THR A 137 13.44 13.78 0.18
C THR A 137 13.22 14.96 1.13
N PHE A 138 12.55 15.98 0.62
CA PHE A 138 11.97 17.08 1.41
C PHE A 138 10.44 16.92 1.57
N ASP A 139 9.88 15.86 1.00
CA ASP A 139 8.47 15.54 1.10
C ASP A 139 8.16 15.01 2.50
N GLY A 140 7.44 15.81 3.28
CA GLY A 140 7.10 15.46 4.66
C GLY A 140 6.10 14.30 4.78
N ASP A 141 5.30 14.02 3.75
CA ASP A 141 4.36 12.90 3.78
C ASP A 141 5.09 11.57 3.62
N VAL A 142 6.06 11.51 2.71
CA VAL A 142 6.94 10.34 2.57
C VAL A 142 7.75 10.10 3.85
N VAL A 143 8.26 11.17 4.49
CA VAL A 143 8.96 11.07 5.79
C VAL A 143 8.04 10.50 6.87
N ASP A 144 6.78 10.95 6.94
CA ASP A 144 5.82 10.44 7.90
C ASP A 144 5.48 8.97 7.64
N MET A 145 5.39 8.53 6.38
CA MET A 145 5.17 7.12 6.03
C MET A 145 6.32 6.22 6.50
N LEU A 146 7.57 6.66 6.29
CA LEU A 146 8.75 5.94 6.77
C LEU A 146 8.77 5.85 8.29
N ARG A 147 8.43 6.95 8.99
CA ARG A 147 8.37 6.99 10.46
C ARG A 147 7.20 6.22 11.06
N THR A 148 6.08 6.11 10.35
CA THR A 148 4.90 5.36 10.80
C THR A 148 5.14 3.86 10.70
N THR A 149 5.82 3.44 9.64
CA THR A 149 6.02 2.01 9.36
C THR A 149 7.29 1.46 10.01
N GLN A 150 8.30 2.30 10.24
CA GLN A 150 9.54 1.94 10.96
C GLN A 150 10.16 0.63 10.46
N LEU A 151 10.50 0.59 9.17
CA LEU A 151 11.23 -0.55 8.62
C LEU A 151 12.60 -0.66 9.31
N ARG A 152 12.86 -1.79 9.95
CA ARG A 152 14.11 -2.09 10.65
C ARG A 152 15.07 -2.90 9.80
N ALA A 153 14.55 -3.88 9.07
CA ALA A 153 15.34 -4.77 8.24
C ALA A 153 14.52 -5.31 7.06
N LEU A 154 15.22 -5.77 6.03
CA LEU A 154 14.63 -6.42 4.86
C LEU A 154 15.37 -7.73 4.61
N ALA A 155 14.66 -8.86 4.65
CA ALA A 155 15.23 -10.12 4.18
C ALA A 155 15.00 -10.24 2.68
N VAL A 156 16.01 -10.69 1.94
CA VAL A 156 15.92 -10.92 0.48
C VAL A 156 16.26 -12.37 0.19
N HIS A 157 15.30 -13.09 -0.39
CA HIS A 157 15.51 -14.47 -0.83
C HIS A 157 16.24 -14.48 -2.18
N ARG A 158 17.55 -14.73 -2.16
CA ARG A 158 18.44 -14.62 -3.33
C ARG A 158 17.95 -15.34 -4.60
N PRO A 159 17.41 -16.58 -4.53
CA PRO A 159 16.95 -17.27 -5.74
C PRO A 159 15.73 -16.62 -6.40
N THR A 160 14.78 -16.09 -5.63
CA THR A 160 13.52 -15.52 -6.17
C THR A 160 13.52 -14.00 -6.19
N MET A 161 14.52 -13.38 -5.54
CA MET A 161 14.61 -11.95 -5.30
C MET A 161 13.37 -11.35 -4.61
N GLN A 162 12.62 -12.19 -3.88
CA GLN A 162 11.51 -11.72 -3.07
C GLN A 162 12.05 -11.11 -1.78
N SER A 163 11.50 -9.95 -1.42
CA SER A 163 11.83 -9.29 -0.15
C SER A 163 10.73 -9.43 0.87
N PHE A 164 11.13 -9.51 2.15
CA PHE A 164 10.24 -9.58 3.29
C PHE A 164 10.65 -8.53 4.33
N PRO A 165 9.79 -7.53 4.59
CA PRO A 165 10.11 -6.45 5.52
C PRO A 165 9.91 -6.86 6.98
N PHE A 166 10.83 -6.42 7.84
CA PHE A 166 10.72 -6.48 9.30
C PHE A 166 10.63 -5.06 9.84
N PHE A 167 9.54 -4.79 10.55
CA PHE A 167 9.26 -3.49 11.16
C PHE A 167 9.70 -3.49 12.63
N ASP A 168 9.86 -2.32 13.24
CA ASP A 168 10.22 -2.21 14.67
C ASP A 168 9.11 -2.73 15.60
N HIS A 169 7.87 -2.77 15.12
CA HIS A 169 6.74 -3.35 15.83
C HIS A 169 6.51 -4.79 15.39
N ASP A 170 6.19 -5.67 16.34
CA ASP A 170 5.68 -7.01 16.02
C ASP A 170 4.32 -6.86 15.31
N ILE A 171 4.26 -7.32 14.07
CA ILE A 171 3.08 -7.16 13.22
C ILE A 171 1.92 -8.04 13.68
N ALA A 172 2.20 -9.23 14.21
CA ALA A 172 1.16 -10.09 14.74
C ALA A 172 0.55 -9.47 16.00
N GLU A 173 1.39 -8.94 16.88
CA GLU A 173 0.93 -8.19 18.05
C GLU A 173 0.16 -6.93 17.65
N TRP A 174 0.69 -6.14 16.70
CA TRP A 174 0.03 -4.94 16.19
C TRP A 174 -1.35 -5.25 15.62
N LEU A 175 -1.47 -6.30 14.80
CA LEU A 175 -2.75 -6.75 14.22
C LEU A 175 -3.71 -7.21 15.33
N GLY A 176 -3.25 -8.06 16.25
CA GLY A 176 -4.05 -8.58 17.37
C GLY A 176 -4.61 -7.45 18.24
N ASN A 177 -3.79 -6.45 18.56
CA ASN A 177 -4.18 -5.28 19.36
C ASN A 177 -5.16 -4.37 18.61
N ARG A 178 -4.96 -4.14 17.31
CA ARG A 178 -5.78 -3.21 16.51
C ARG A 178 -7.08 -3.82 15.99
N VAL A 179 -7.14 -5.13 15.76
CA VAL A 179 -8.35 -5.84 15.32
C VAL A 179 -9.15 -6.39 16.52
N GLY A 180 -8.44 -6.75 17.59
CA GLY A 180 -8.97 -7.38 18.80
C GLY A 180 -9.10 -8.90 18.65
N GLY A 181 -8.77 -9.65 19.71
CA GLY A 181 -8.64 -11.12 19.71
C GLY A 181 -9.78 -11.85 19.00
N LYS A 182 -11.04 -11.63 19.42
CA LYS A 182 -12.21 -12.30 18.80
C LYS A 182 -12.31 -12.12 17.28
N ARG A 183 -11.94 -10.95 16.75
CA ARG A 183 -11.96 -10.71 15.30
C ARG A 183 -10.71 -11.27 14.64
N MET A 184 -9.57 -11.24 15.33
CA MET A 184 -8.35 -11.86 14.82
C MET A 184 -8.53 -13.37 14.62
N ASP A 185 -9.22 -14.05 15.54
CA ASP A 185 -9.58 -15.47 15.41
C ASP A 185 -10.36 -15.73 14.11
N SER A 186 -11.28 -14.83 13.74
CA SER A 186 -12.04 -14.96 12.50
C SER A 186 -11.24 -14.67 11.22
N LEU A 187 -10.02 -14.14 11.34
CA LEU A 187 -9.12 -13.84 10.22
C LEU A 187 -7.95 -14.83 10.13
N GLU A 188 -7.83 -15.80 11.05
CA GLU A 188 -6.69 -16.72 11.12
C GLU A 188 -6.43 -17.43 9.78
N ASP A 189 -7.49 -17.91 9.13
CA ASP A 189 -7.42 -18.60 7.84
C ASP A 189 -6.80 -17.74 6.73
N ILE A 190 -6.97 -16.42 6.78
CA ILE A 190 -6.40 -15.48 5.79
C ILE A 190 -4.87 -15.47 5.85
N PHE A 191 -4.28 -15.73 7.03
CA PHE A 191 -2.83 -15.76 7.22
C PHE A 191 -2.25 -17.17 7.11
N SER A 192 -3.05 -18.18 6.77
CA SER A 192 -2.57 -19.54 6.55
C SER A 192 -1.72 -19.67 5.28
N PRO A 193 -0.77 -20.63 5.21
CA PRO A 193 0.00 -20.92 4.00
C PRO A 193 -0.89 -21.17 2.76
N LYS A 194 -2.01 -21.88 2.95
CA LYS A 194 -2.99 -22.12 1.89
C LYS A 194 -3.58 -20.81 1.34
N ALA A 195 -3.87 -19.85 2.20
CA ALA A 195 -4.37 -18.54 1.76
C ALA A 195 -3.31 -17.72 1.01
N PHE A 196 -2.01 -17.89 1.33
CA PHE A 196 -0.92 -17.30 0.52
C PHE A 196 -0.89 -17.87 -0.89
N GLU A 197 -0.99 -19.20 -1.04
CA GLU A 197 -1.03 -19.85 -2.35
C GLU A 197 -2.27 -19.43 -3.16
N LEU A 198 -3.44 -19.40 -2.53
CA LEU A 198 -4.68 -18.95 -3.17
C LEU A 198 -4.57 -17.52 -3.68
N ARG A 199 -3.96 -16.62 -2.90
CA ARG A 199 -3.70 -15.24 -3.33
C ARG A 199 -2.77 -15.20 -4.53
N ALA A 200 -1.71 -16.00 -4.54
CA ALA A 200 -0.77 -16.07 -5.66
C ALA A 200 -1.45 -16.53 -6.96
N GLN A 201 -2.39 -17.47 -6.88
CA GLN A 201 -3.14 -18.00 -8.03
C GLN A 201 -4.20 -17.02 -8.56
N ARG A 202 -4.80 -16.21 -7.69
CA ARG A 202 -5.92 -15.31 -8.04
C ARG A 202 -5.48 -13.90 -8.40
N ARG A 203 -4.24 -13.52 -8.10
CA ARG A 203 -3.74 -12.16 -8.31
C ARG A 203 -3.86 -11.78 -9.78
N SER A 204 -4.55 -10.67 -10.03
CA SER A 204 -4.77 -10.13 -11.37
C SER A 204 -4.72 -8.61 -11.34
N VAL A 205 -3.99 -8.02 -12.30
CA VAL A 205 -3.93 -6.56 -12.48
C VAL A 205 -5.30 -6.01 -12.89
N SER A 206 -5.99 -6.66 -13.83
CA SER A 206 -7.30 -6.19 -14.30
C SER A 206 -8.33 -6.17 -13.17
N THR A 207 -8.33 -7.19 -12.31
CA THR A 207 -9.22 -7.24 -11.15
C THR A 207 -8.99 -6.07 -10.19
N VAL A 208 -7.72 -5.69 -9.97
CA VAL A 208 -7.37 -4.54 -9.11
C VAL A 208 -7.88 -3.25 -9.73
N GLU A 209 -7.73 -3.08 -11.05
CA GLU A 209 -8.23 -1.91 -11.78
C GLU A 209 -9.76 -1.82 -11.75
N ASP A 210 -10.46 -2.93 -11.95
CA ASP A 210 -11.91 -3.01 -11.88
C ASP A 210 -12.43 -2.62 -10.49
N VAL A 211 -11.85 -3.22 -9.44
CA VAL A 211 -12.18 -2.92 -8.03
C VAL A 211 -11.90 -1.45 -7.70
N LEU A 212 -10.75 -0.92 -8.14
CA LEU A 212 -10.39 0.48 -7.94
C LEU A 212 -11.40 1.42 -8.58
N ASN A 213 -11.77 1.18 -9.83
CA ASN A 213 -12.70 2.01 -10.58
C ASN A 213 -14.10 1.97 -9.96
N GLU A 214 -14.57 0.79 -9.57
CA GLU A 214 -15.85 0.64 -8.87
C GLU A 214 -15.86 1.44 -7.56
N ASP A 215 -14.80 1.33 -6.76
CA ASP A 215 -14.70 2.03 -5.49
C ASP A 215 -14.57 3.54 -5.63
N LYS A 216 -13.82 4.02 -6.64
CA LYS A 216 -13.75 5.45 -6.98
C LYS A 216 -15.14 6.00 -7.29
N ASN A 217 -15.91 5.26 -8.11
CA ASN A 217 -17.27 5.64 -8.46
C ASN A 217 -18.17 5.69 -7.22
N ARG A 218 -18.13 4.65 -6.36
CA ARG A 218 -18.88 4.61 -5.09
C ARG A 218 -18.51 5.79 -4.19
N LEU A 219 -17.23 6.11 -4.08
CA LEU A 219 -16.74 7.20 -3.26
C LEU A 219 -17.24 8.56 -3.76
N LEU A 220 -17.10 8.84 -5.07
CA LEU A 220 -17.62 10.08 -5.67
C LEU A 220 -19.13 10.23 -5.45
N HIS A 221 -19.90 9.14 -5.57
CA HIS A 221 -21.33 9.18 -5.29
C HIS A 221 -21.62 9.55 -3.82
N MET A 222 -20.81 9.07 -2.86
CA MET A 222 -20.96 9.42 -1.45
C MET A 222 -20.60 10.88 -1.19
N LEU A 223 -19.49 11.37 -1.75
CA LEU A 223 -19.06 12.76 -1.58
C LEU A 223 -20.11 13.74 -2.14
N ASN A 224 -20.62 13.48 -3.34
CA ASN A 224 -21.64 14.31 -3.98
C ASN A 224 -22.99 14.36 -3.22
N ARG A 225 -23.33 13.32 -2.43
CA ARG A 225 -24.53 13.32 -1.58
C ARG A 225 -24.35 14.11 -0.28
N GLN A 226 -23.12 14.29 0.18
CA GLN A 226 -22.80 14.99 1.42
C GLN A 226 -22.56 16.49 1.20
N SER A 227 -22.27 16.91 -0.04
CA SER A 227 -22.15 18.33 -0.43
C SER A 227 -23.50 19.00 -0.76
N ARG A 228 -24.62 18.28 -0.64
CA ARG A 228 -25.99 18.79 -0.78
C ARG A 228 -26.65 18.89 0.57
#